data_AF-A0AA94HN58-F1
#
_entry.id   AF-A0AA94HN58-F1
#
_cell.length_a   1.000
_cell.length_b   1.000
_cell.length_c   1.000
_cell.angle_alpha   90.00
_cell.angle_beta   90.00
_cell.angle_gamma   90.00
#
_symmetry.space_group_name_H-M   'P 1'
#
loop_
_entity.id
_entity.type
_entity.pdbx_description
1 polymer ?
#
loop_
_entity_poly.entity_id
_entity_poly.type
_entity_poly.pdbx_seq_one_letter_code
_entity_poly.pdbx_strand_id
1 'polypeptide(L)'
;MTTAAAREPREERPGDSWIVALLFALAFGYDTVEAVANLQQLPLLYLGNAIEGATPWWLLYAGIALPVLLFAAALWVGRRMRLVPKAGVLLVALGVSAQLSLLAEQLARQIALTALGG
;
A
#
# COMPACT_ATOMS: atom_id res chain seq x y z
N MET A 1 31.93 39.90 1.32
CA MET A 1 30.61 39.55 1.86
C MET A 1 29.67 39.26 0.70
N THR A 2 29.47 37.99 0.36
CA THR A 2 28.55 37.56 -0.70
C THR A 2 27.19 37.29 -0.07
N THR A 3 26.18 38.09 -0.41
CA THR A 3 24.78 37.87 -0.04
C THR A 3 24.31 36.58 -0.70
N ALA A 4 24.08 35.54 0.11
CA ALA A 4 23.40 34.34 -0.36
C ALA A 4 22.01 34.77 -0.83
N ALA A 5 21.75 34.68 -2.14
CA ALA A 5 20.44 34.92 -2.72
C ALA A 5 19.42 34.05 -1.97
N ALA A 6 18.52 34.70 -1.23
CA ALA A 6 17.43 34.02 -0.56
C ALA A 6 16.66 33.25 -1.63
N ARG A 7 16.67 31.90 -1.56
CA ARG A 7 15.86 31.08 -2.47
C ARG A 7 14.41 31.50 -2.26
N GLU A 8 13.82 32.12 -3.28
CA GLU A 8 12.42 32.52 -3.19
C GLU A 8 11.56 31.29 -2.90
N PRO A 9 10.60 31.39 -1.96
CA PRO A 9 9.68 30.30 -1.67
C PRO A 9 8.84 30.06 -2.92
N ARG A 10 9.14 28.98 -3.65
CA ARG A 10 8.39 28.54 -4.83
C ARG A 10 6.92 28.42 -4.43
N GLU A 11 6.06 29.29 -4.96
CA GLU A 11 4.61 29.20 -4.76
C GLU A 11 4.15 27.82 -5.24
N GLU A 12 3.71 26.97 -4.30
CA GLU A 12 3.21 25.65 -4.59
C GLU A 12 1.92 25.81 -5.41
N ARG A 13 1.98 25.49 -6.71
CA ARG A 13 0.79 25.54 -7.56
C ARG A 13 -0.16 24.43 -7.14
N PRO A 14 -1.48 24.69 -7.02
CA PRO A 14 -2.48 23.68 -6.69
C PRO A 14 -2.42 22.42 -7.57
N GLY A 15 -1.94 22.55 -8.82
CA GLY A 15 -1.76 21.45 -9.76
C GLY A 15 -0.70 20.43 -9.33
N ASP A 16 0.37 20.85 -8.65
CA ASP A 16 1.47 19.96 -8.24
C ASP A 16 1.00 18.95 -7.17
N SER A 17 0.07 19.37 -6.31
CA SER A 17 -0.54 18.52 -5.27
C SER A 17 -1.42 17.40 -5.84
N TRP A 18 -2.07 17.65 -6.97
CA TRP A 18 -2.86 16.63 -7.67
C TRP A 18 -2.00 15.62 -8.40
N ILE A 19 -0.89 16.07 -9.01
CA ILE A 19 0.08 15.16 -9.65
C ILE A 19 0.66 14.20 -8.62
N VAL A 20 1.11 14.70 -7.47
CA VAL A 20 1.63 13.84 -6.39
C VAL A 20 0.56 12.86 -5.91
N ALA A 21 -0.67 13.33 -5.67
CA ALA A 21 -1.76 12.45 -5.25
C ALA A 21 -2.06 11.35 -6.29
N LEU A 22 -2.02 11.68 -7.58
CA LEU A 22 -2.23 10.73 -8.67
C LEU A 22 -1.11 9.68 -8.72
N LEU A 23 0.16 10.08 -8.57
CA LEU A 23 1.28 9.16 -8.54
C LEU A 23 1.16 8.16 -7.38
N PHE A 24 0.78 8.64 -6.19
CA PHE A 24 0.51 7.74 -5.06
C PHE A 24 -0.73 6.88 -5.29
N ALA A 25 -1.80 7.41 -5.90
CA ALA A 25 -2.97 6.62 -6.25
C ALA A 25 -2.62 5.45 -7.18
N LEU A 26 -1.70 5.65 -8.14
CA LEU A 26 -1.20 4.59 -8.99
C LEU A 26 -0.38 3.56 -8.20
N ALA A 27 0.47 3.99 -7.26
CA ALA A 27 1.25 3.08 -6.42
C ALA A 27 0.35 2.20 -5.53
N PHE A 28 -0.58 2.79 -4.79
CA PHE A 28 -1.56 2.04 -3.99
C PHE A 28 -2.53 1.22 -4.87
N GLY A 29 -2.84 1.71 -6.07
CA GLY A 29 -3.62 0.98 -7.06
C GLY A 29 -2.91 -0.29 -7.51
N TYR A 30 -1.58 -0.23 -7.72
CA TYR A 30 -0.77 -1.39 -8.02
C TYR A 30 -0.82 -2.43 -6.88
N ASP A 31 -0.61 -2.01 -5.62
CA ASP A 31 -0.75 -2.89 -4.45
C ASP A 31 -2.13 -3.59 -4.42
N THR A 32 -3.19 -2.84 -4.75
CA THR A 32 -4.57 -3.37 -4.77
C THR A 32 -4.77 -4.41 -5.87
N VAL A 33 -4.22 -4.18 -7.07
CA VAL A 33 -4.28 -5.14 -8.18
C VAL A 33 -3.52 -6.43 -7.83
N GLU A 34 -2.36 -6.31 -7.21
CA GLU A 34 -1.58 -7.45 -6.74
C GLU A 34 -2.34 -8.25 -5.66
N ALA A 35 -2.99 -7.56 -4.71
CA ALA A 35 -3.84 -8.22 -3.72
C ALA A 35 -5.04 -8.96 -4.34
N VAL A 36 -5.64 -8.41 -5.40
CA VAL A 36 -6.71 -9.09 -6.16
C VAL A 36 -6.18 -10.31 -6.90
N ALA A 37 -4.98 -10.23 -7.49
CA ALA A 37 -4.35 -11.40 -8.11
C ALA A 37 -4.09 -12.49 -7.06
N ASN A 38 -3.60 -12.13 -5.88
CA ASN A 38 -3.38 -13.05 -4.76
C ASN A 38 -4.68 -13.70 -4.27
N LEU A 39 -5.80 -12.95 -4.22
CA LEU A 39 -7.12 -13.49 -3.88
C LEU A 39 -7.53 -14.64 -4.82
N GLN A 40 -7.13 -14.58 -6.10
CA GLN A 40 -7.47 -15.60 -7.09
C GLN A 40 -6.46 -16.74 -7.10
N GLN A 41 -5.17 -16.42 -7.04
CA GLN A 41 -4.08 -17.39 -7.22
C GLN A 41 -3.85 -18.25 -5.98
N LEU A 42 -3.94 -17.67 -4.77
CA LEU A 42 -3.64 -18.41 -3.54
C LEU A 42 -4.65 -19.54 -3.26
N PRO A 43 -5.98 -19.35 -3.41
CA PRO A 43 -6.92 -20.45 -3.23
C PRO A 43 -6.74 -21.57 -4.26
N LEU A 44 -6.42 -21.23 -5.52
CA LEU A 44 -6.12 -22.22 -6.56
C LEU A 44 -4.87 -23.03 -6.22
N LEU A 45 -3.83 -22.37 -5.69
CA LEU A 45 -2.62 -23.03 -5.21
C LEU A 45 -2.95 -24.01 -4.06
N TYR A 46 -3.76 -23.60 -3.10
CA TYR A 46 -4.08 -24.42 -1.93
C TYR A 46 -4.95 -25.63 -2.30
N LEU A 47 -5.89 -25.44 -3.21
CA LEU A 47 -6.67 -26.52 -3.82
C LEU A 47 -5.78 -27.54 -4.53
N GLY A 48 -4.79 -27.08 -5.31
CA GLY A 48 -3.84 -27.96 -5.99
C GLY A 48 -2.95 -28.79 -5.06
N ASN A 49 -2.85 -28.40 -3.79
CA ASN A 49 -2.09 -29.09 -2.76
C ASN A 49 -3.00 -29.81 -1.73
N ALA A 50 -4.30 -29.93 -1.99
CA ALA A 50 -5.29 -30.55 -1.10
C ALA A 50 -5.34 -29.96 0.33
N ILE A 51 -5.08 -28.66 0.44
CA ILE A 51 -5.11 -27.88 1.70
C ILE A 51 -6.09 -26.70 1.61
N GLU A 52 -7.12 -26.79 0.79
CA GLU A 52 -8.08 -25.71 0.53
C GLU A 52 -8.76 -25.19 1.81
N GLY A 53 -8.95 -26.06 2.81
CA GLY A 53 -9.50 -25.69 4.12
C GLY A 53 -8.65 -24.70 4.92
N ALA A 54 -7.35 -24.59 4.60
CA ALA A 54 -6.42 -23.66 5.22
C ALA A 54 -6.36 -22.28 4.53
N THR A 55 -7.18 -22.04 3.49
CA THR A 55 -7.16 -20.78 2.74
C THR A 55 -7.47 -19.59 3.65
N PRO A 56 -6.56 -18.61 3.81
CA PRO A 56 -6.75 -17.49 4.74
C PRO A 56 -7.59 -16.37 4.12
N TRP A 57 -8.89 -16.62 3.93
CA TRP A 57 -9.81 -15.66 3.28
C TRP A 57 -9.80 -14.27 3.91
N TRP A 58 -9.77 -14.20 5.24
CA TRP A 58 -9.71 -12.93 5.97
C TRP A 58 -8.47 -12.12 5.60
N LEU A 59 -7.33 -12.79 5.38
CA LEU A 59 -6.06 -12.16 5.03
C LEU A 59 -6.08 -11.63 3.59
N LEU A 60 -6.73 -12.38 2.68
CA LEU A 60 -6.90 -11.96 1.29
C LEU A 60 -7.81 -10.72 1.18
N TYR A 61 -8.95 -10.71 1.90
CA TYR A 61 -9.82 -9.54 1.94
C TYR A 61 -9.14 -8.34 2.61
N ALA A 62 -8.40 -8.57 3.70
CA ALA A 62 -7.60 -7.53 4.33
C ALA A 62 -6.55 -6.97 3.36
N GLY A 63 -5.83 -7.82 2.62
CA GLY A 63 -4.84 -7.41 1.63
C GLY A 63 -5.40 -6.47 0.56
N ILE A 64 -6.65 -6.65 0.14
CA ILE A 64 -7.32 -5.76 -0.83
C ILE A 64 -7.74 -4.44 -0.16
N ALA A 65 -8.35 -4.50 1.02
CA ALA A 65 -8.89 -3.32 1.69
C ALA A 65 -7.80 -2.35 2.18
N LEU A 66 -6.68 -2.90 2.63
CA LEU A 66 -5.63 -2.18 3.34
C LEU A 66 -4.96 -1.05 2.53
N PRO A 67 -4.50 -1.24 1.27
CA PRO A 67 -3.93 -0.16 0.48
C PRO A 67 -4.95 0.97 0.23
N VAL A 68 -6.21 0.62 -0.05
CA VAL A 68 -7.28 1.60 -0.29
C VAL A 68 -7.56 2.44 0.96
N LEU A 69 -7.66 1.79 2.12
CA LEU A 69 -7.91 2.46 3.40
C LEU A 69 -6.74 3.34 3.83
N LEU A 70 -5.51 2.86 3.67
CA LEU A 70 -4.31 3.64 3.99
C LEU A 70 -4.17 4.88 3.09
N PHE A 71 -4.43 4.73 1.79
CA PHE A 71 -4.42 5.86 0.87
C PHE A 71 -5.49 6.90 1.24
N ALA A 72 -6.73 6.46 1.48
CA ALA A 72 -7.82 7.35 1.88
C ALA A 72 -7.52 8.07 3.21
N ALA A 73 -6.98 7.35 4.20
CA ALA A 73 -6.56 7.92 5.47
C ALA A 73 -5.43 8.94 5.29
N ALA A 74 -4.42 8.63 4.46
CA ALA A 74 -3.31 9.53 4.17
C ALA A 74 -3.77 10.81 3.47
N LEU A 75 -4.70 10.70 2.50
CA LEU A 75 -5.33 11.87 1.87
C LEU A 75 -6.12 12.71 2.89
N TRP A 76 -6.89 12.06 3.77
CA TRP A 76 -7.66 12.74 4.79
C TRP A 76 -6.78 13.52 5.77
N VAL A 77 -5.67 12.91 6.21
CA VAL A 77 -4.67 13.55 7.09
C VAL A 77 -3.95 14.69 6.36
N GLY A 78 -3.55 14.47 5.11
CA GLY A 78 -2.81 15.42 4.29
C GLY A 78 -3.63 16.58 3.70
N ARG A 79 -4.96 16.59 3.84
CA ARG A 79 -5.85 17.53 3.13
C ARG A 79 -5.61 19.02 3.41
N ARG A 80 -4.99 19.35 4.56
CA ARG A 80 -4.64 20.74 4.94
C ARG A 80 -3.13 21.00 4.94
N MET A 81 -2.33 20.06 4.45
CA MET A 81 -0.87 20.16 4.44
C MET A 81 -0.35 20.76 3.14
N ARG A 82 0.84 21.38 3.23
CA ARG A 82 1.63 21.78 2.06
C ARG A 82 2.11 20.55 1.28
N LEU A 83 2.59 20.74 0.06
CA LEU A 83 2.93 19.64 -0.86
C LEU A 83 3.92 18.64 -0.26
N VAL A 84 5.04 19.13 0.29
CA VAL A 84 6.12 18.28 0.80
C VAL A 84 5.68 17.44 2.01
N PRO A 85 5.08 18.01 3.07
CA PRO A 85 4.56 17.19 4.18
C PRO A 85 3.48 16.20 3.73
N LYS A 86 2.58 16.59 2.82
CA LYS A 86 1.55 15.69 2.27
C LYS A 86 2.17 14.50 1.54
N ALA A 87 3.18 14.74 0.69
CA ALA A 87 3.93 13.68 0.02
C ALA A 87 4.61 12.75 1.02
N GLY A 88 5.17 13.30 2.12
CA GLY A 88 5.75 12.50 3.20
C GLY A 88 4.72 11.59 3.88
N VAL A 89 3.52 12.09 4.19
CA VAL A 89 2.44 11.27 4.77
C VAL A 89 2.01 10.15 3.82
N LEU A 90 1.84 10.45 2.53
CA LEU A 90 1.51 9.45 1.50
C LEU A 90 2.61 8.40 1.35
N LEU A 91 3.88 8.82 1.39
CA LEU A 91 5.03 7.93 1.30
C LEU A 91 5.12 6.99 2.51
N VAL A 92 4.89 7.51 3.72
CA VAL A 92 4.85 6.68 4.94
C VAL A 92 3.71 5.68 4.86
N ALA A 93 2.51 6.12 4.46
CA ALA A 93 1.38 5.22 4.29
C ALA A 93 1.66 4.12 3.25
N LEU A 94 2.35 4.46 2.15
CA LEU A 94 2.75 3.48 1.13
C LEU A 94 3.77 2.49 1.68
N GLY A 95 4.77 2.95 2.44
CA GLY A 95 5.74 2.07 3.09
C GLY A 95 5.08 1.12 4.09
N VAL A 96 4.09 1.61 4.85
CA VAL A 96 3.27 0.79 5.75
C VAL A 96 2.45 -0.24 4.97
N SER A 97 1.82 0.14 3.85
CA SER A 97 1.10 -0.76 2.94
C SER A 97 2.00 -1.90 2.46
N ALA A 98 3.17 -1.56 1.90
CA ALA A 98 4.13 -2.53 1.39
C ALA A 98 4.62 -3.50 2.49
N GLN A 99 4.93 -2.98 3.68
CA GLN A 99 5.37 -3.81 4.79
C GLN A 99 4.29 -4.77 5.29
N LEU A 100 3.03 -4.32 5.32
CA LEU A 100 1.89 -5.16 5.70
C LEU A 100 1.58 -6.21 4.64
N SER A 101 1.74 -5.89 3.35
CA SER A 101 1.64 -6.87 2.26
C SER A 101 2.67 -8.00 2.43
N LEU A 102 3.94 -7.64 2.68
CA LEU A 102 5.01 -8.62 2.89
C LEU A 102 4.73 -9.51 4.11
N LEU A 103 4.24 -8.93 5.21
CA LEU A 103 3.85 -9.67 6.41
C LEU A 103 2.69 -10.63 6.13
N ALA A 104 1.70 -10.20 5.34
CA ALA A 104 0.58 -11.03 4.94
C ALA A 104 1.05 -12.24 4.11
N GLU A 105 1.95 -12.04 3.14
CA GLU A 105 2.53 -13.15 2.38
C GLU A 105 3.32 -14.13 3.25
N GLN A 106 4.09 -13.63 4.22
CA GLN A 106 4.82 -14.46 5.16
C GLN A 106 3.87 -15.31 6.02
N LEU A 107 2.78 -14.69 6.50
CA LEU A 107 1.76 -15.39 7.28
C LEU A 107 1.03 -16.45 6.45
N ALA A 108 0.65 -16.13 5.21
CA ALA A 108 0.05 -17.09 4.29
C ALA A 108 0.98 -18.31 4.08
N ARG A 109 2.28 -18.06 3.83
CA ARG A 109 3.29 -19.12 3.72
C ARG A 109 3.38 -19.99 4.98
N GLN A 110 3.37 -19.39 6.16
CA GLN A 110 3.39 -20.14 7.43
C GLN A 110 2.13 -21.02 7.62
N ILE A 111 0.96 -20.52 7.23
CA ILE A 111 -0.29 -21.29 7.25
C ILE A 111 -0.18 -22.50 6.31
N ALA A 112 0.33 -22.32 5.09
CA ALA A 112 0.53 -23.41 4.15
C ALA A 112 1.50 -24.48 4.68
N LEU A 113 2.64 -24.07 5.24
CA LEU A 113 3.62 -25.01 5.81
C LEU A 113 3.03 -25.82 6.97
N THR A 114 2.26 -25.17 7.83
CA THR A 114 1.57 -25.85 8.94
C THR A 114 0.55 -26.87 8.43
N ALA A 115 -0.20 -26.53 7.37
CA ALA A 115 -1.21 -27.41 6.78
C ALA A 115 -0.60 -28.61 6.02
N LEU A 116 0.60 -28.46 5.45
CA LEU A 116 1.29 -29.55 4.74
C LEU A 116 2.05 -30.49 5.68
N GLY A 117 2.46 -30.00 6.85
CA GLY A 117 3.23 -30.77 7.83
C GLY A 117 2.39 -31.47 8.91
N GLY A 118 1.10 -31.14 9.02
CA GLY A 118 0.13 -31.77 9.92
C GLY A 118 -0.68 -32.84 9.22
#